data_AF-A0A421BC21-F1
#
_entry.id   AF-A0A421BC21-F1
#
_cell.length_a   1.000
_cell.length_b   1.000
_cell.length_c   1.000
_cell.angle_alpha   90.00
_cell.angle_beta   90.00
_cell.angle_gamma   90.00
#
_symmetry.space_group_name_H-M   'P 1'
#
loop_
_entity.id
_entity.type
_entity.pdbx_description
1 polymer ?
#
loop_
_entity_poly.entity_id
_entity_poly.type
_entity_poly.pdbx_seq_one_letter_code
_entity_poly.pdbx_strand_id
1 'polypeptide(L)'
;MSPRTTATLVALLFLTSTASFAAADAMPGTAAGAVLLAYTGLAVAGIGIALLPILRPHSPILATAYLALRLGECLVLLAAAADLVTGPLLVYAFTGAAGLALAIVLVTSRLVPLLLAVLGVIGYLSLLVGAVLDLLNLSSLDSGPGIAFYVPGGLFELALPVLLLVRGFATPR
;
A
#
# COMPACT_ATOMS: atom_id res chain seq x y z
N MET A 1 22.14 2.23 3.25
CA MET A 1 21.81 0.92 2.62
C MET A 1 22.04 1.02 1.12
N SER A 2 22.46 -0.08 0.47
CA SER A 2 22.55 -0.08 -0.99
C SER A 2 21.14 -0.03 -1.62
N PRO A 3 20.96 0.53 -2.83
CA PRO A 3 19.65 0.55 -3.51
C PRO A 3 19.03 -0.83 -3.67
N ARG A 4 19.87 -1.86 -3.87
CA ARG A 4 19.44 -3.26 -3.98
C ARG A 4 18.92 -3.80 -2.65
N THR A 5 19.58 -3.49 -1.55
CA THR A 5 19.11 -3.88 -0.21
C THR A 5 17.78 -3.21 0.11
N THR A 6 17.62 -1.92 -0.23
CA THR A 6 16.35 -1.20 -0.04
C THR A 6 15.25 -1.81 -0.89
N ALA A 7 15.52 -2.15 -2.15
CA ALA A 7 14.54 -2.81 -3.03
C ALA A 7 14.08 -4.16 -2.47
N THR A 8 15.02 -5.02 -2.03
CA THR A 8 14.68 -6.30 -1.39
C THR A 8 13.87 -6.11 -0.12
N LEU A 9 14.26 -5.17 0.75
CA LEU A 9 13.51 -4.88 1.98
C LEU A 9 12.08 -4.45 1.67
N VAL A 10 11.92 -3.45 0.78
CA VAL A 10 10.61 -2.95 0.36
C VAL A 10 9.76 -4.07 -0.23
N ALA A 11 10.36 -4.93 -1.06
CA ALA A 11 9.64 -6.03 -1.68
C ALA A 11 9.15 -7.06 -0.66
N LEU A 12 10.00 -7.46 0.28
CA LEU A 12 9.64 -8.40 1.32
C LEU A 12 8.52 -7.83 2.19
N LEU A 13 8.66 -6.57 2.63
CA LEU A 13 7.64 -5.92 3.45
C LEU A 13 6.30 -5.80 2.72
N PHE A 14 6.28 -5.48 1.42
CA PHE A 14 5.05 -5.45 0.62
C PHE A 14 4.37 -6.82 0.59
N LEU A 15 5.12 -7.87 0.24
CA LEU A 15 4.55 -9.22 0.12
C LEU A 15 4.02 -9.73 1.46
N THR A 16 4.79 -9.55 2.52
CA THR A 16 4.38 -10.01 3.85
C THR A 16 3.25 -9.16 4.41
N SER A 17 3.22 -7.83 4.19
CA SER A 17 2.10 -7.01 4.63
C SER A 17 0.80 -7.39 3.92
N THR A 18 0.82 -7.61 2.60
CA THR A 18 -0.37 -8.02 1.85
C THR A 18 -0.88 -9.39 2.31
N ALA A 19 0.03 -10.35 2.51
CA ALA A 19 -0.34 -11.67 3.03
C ALA A 19 -0.88 -11.63 4.46
N SER A 20 -0.24 -10.85 5.34
CA SER A 20 -0.68 -10.70 6.74
C SER A 20 -2.00 -9.96 6.85
N PHE A 21 -2.26 -8.96 6.01
CA PHE A 21 -3.54 -8.26 5.97
C PHE A 21 -4.68 -9.21 5.59
N ALA A 22 -4.52 -9.96 4.50
CA ALA A 22 -5.51 -10.94 4.06
C ALA A 22 -5.75 -12.04 5.10
N ALA A 23 -4.70 -12.50 5.77
CA ALA A 23 -4.82 -13.49 6.84
C ALA A 23 -5.51 -12.92 8.10
N ALA A 24 -5.25 -11.65 8.44
CA ALA A 24 -5.93 -10.98 9.55
C ALA A 24 -7.43 -10.81 9.28
N ASP A 25 -7.79 -10.39 8.06
CA ASP A 25 -9.17 -10.21 7.61
C ASP A 25 -9.98 -11.52 7.64
N ALA A 26 -9.32 -12.66 7.37
CA ALA A 26 -9.93 -13.98 7.47
C ALA A 26 -10.15 -14.48 8.92
N MET A 27 -9.59 -13.81 9.93
CA MET A 27 -9.63 -14.22 11.34
C MET A 27 -10.08 -13.08 12.27
N PRO A 28 -11.22 -12.42 12.00
CA PRO A 28 -11.65 -11.23 12.73
C PRO A 28 -11.93 -11.54 14.20
N GLY A 29 -11.57 -10.62 15.10
CA GLY A 29 -11.79 -10.74 16.55
C GLY A 29 -10.88 -11.74 17.26
N THR A 30 -9.91 -12.34 16.57
CA THR A 30 -8.93 -13.25 17.19
C THR A 30 -7.64 -12.51 17.54
N ALA A 31 -6.96 -12.95 18.60
CA ALA A 31 -5.64 -12.41 18.97
C ALA A 31 -4.60 -12.58 17.85
N ALA A 32 -4.67 -13.68 17.10
CA ALA A 32 -3.80 -13.92 15.94
C ALA A 32 -4.07 -12.90 14.82
N GLY A 33 -5.34 -12.65 14.49
CA GLY A 33 -5.74 -11.64 13.50
C GLY A 33 -5.26 -10.24 13.91
N ALA A 34 -5.44 -9.86 15.18
CA ALA A 34 -4.94 -8.59 15.72
C ALA A 34 -3.42 -8.43 15.57
N VAL A 35 -2.64 -9.47 15.90
CA VAL A 35 -1.17 -9.46 15.75
C VAL A 35 -0.76 -9.29 14.28
N LEU A 36 -1.43 -10.00 13.36
CA LEU A 36 -1.16 -9.89 11.93
C LEU A 36 -1.53 -8.51 11.37
N LEU A 37 -2.62 -7.93 11.85
CA LEU A 37 -3.05 -6.58 11.47
C LEU A 37 -2.07 -5.52 11.99
N ALA A 38 -1.61 -5.65 13.23
CA ALA A 38 -0.57 -4.80 13.80
C ALA A 38 0.75 -4.90 13.02
N TYR A 39 1.17 -6.13 12.67
CA TYR A 39 2.33 -6.35 11.81
C TYR A 39 2.18 -5.66 10.46
N THR A 40 1.00 -5.77 9.83
CA THR A 40 0.69 -5.12 8.55
C THR A 40 0.94 -3.61 8.66
N GLY A 41 0.42 -2.96 9.70
CA GLY A 41 0.63 -1.52 9.92
C GLY A 41 2.11 -1.15 10.04
N LEU A 42 2.86 -1.89 10.84
CA LEU A 42 4.30 -1.66 11.02
C LEU A 42 5.10 -1.89 9.74
N ALA A 43 4.76 -2.93 8.97
CA ALA A 43 5.41 -3.24 7.70
C ALA A 43 5.17 -2.12 6.67
N VAL A 44 3.92 -1.64 6.57
CA VAL A 44 3.51 -0.53 5.71
C VAL A 44 4.24 0.77 6.06
N ALA A 45 4.35 1.11 7.35
CA ALA A 45 5.18 2.23 7.80
C ALA A 45 6.66 2.04 7.44
N GLY A 46 7.18 0.83 7.63
CA GLY A 46 8.55 0.46 7.26
C GLY A 46 8.84 0.64 5.77
N ILE A 47 7.88 0.31 4.89
CA ILE A 47 7.95 0.59 3.45
C ILE A 47 8.05 2.10 3.20
N GLY A 48 7.20 2.89 3.87
CA GLY A 48 7.23 4.35 3.80
C GLY A 48 8.62 4.93 4.11
N ILE A 49 9.21 4.48 5.21
CA ILE A 49 10.54 4.91 5.68
C ILE A 49 11.63 4.47 4.68
N ALA A 50 11.57 3.24 4.21
CA ALA A 50 12.56 2.67 3.29
C ALA A 50 12.52 3.35 1.90
N LEU A 51 11.33 3.73 1.43
CA LEU A 51 11.14 4.40 0.14
C LEU A 51 11.44 5.89 0.17
N LEU A 52 11.34 6.57 1.33
CA LEU A 52 11.61 8.00 1.43
C LEU A 52 12.91 8.45 0.74
N PRO A 53 14.11 7.86 1.01
CA PRO A 53 15.35 8.29 0.36
C PRO A 53 15.38 8.00 -1.16
N ILE A 54 14.56 7.07 -1.66
CA ILE A 54 14.47 6.72 -3.08
C ILE A 54 13.53 7.69 -3.82
N LEU A 55 12.40 8.04 -3.21
CA LEU A 55 11.38 8.89 -3.82
C LEU A 55 11.72 10.38 -3.72
N ARG A 56 12.35 10.81 -2.61
CA ARG A 56 12.61 12.23 -2.30
C ARG A 56 13.42 12.98 -3.37
N PRO A 57 14.44 12.39 -4.02
CA PRO A 57 15.15 13.06 -5.12
C PRO A 57 14.28 13.37 -6.34
N HIS A 58 13.18 12.62 -6.55
CA HIS A 58 12.31 12.75 -7.72
C HIS A 58 11.10 13.65 -7.44
N SER A 59 10.53 13.55 -6.23
CA SER A 59 9.47 14.46 -5.79
C SER A 59 9.44 14.53 -4.26
N PRO A 60 9.95 15.60 -3.63
CA PRO A 60 10.04 15.71 -2.18
C PRO A 60 8.68 15.81 -1.50
N ILE A 61 7.71 16.46 -2.16
CA ILE A 61 6.34 16.62 -1.64
C ILE A 61 5.64 15.27 -1.61
N LEU A 62 5.61 14.55 -2.74
CA LEU A 62 4.92 13.26 -2.83
C LEU A 62 5.64 12.18 -2.00
N ALA A 63 6.97 12.22 -1.91
CA ALA A 63 7.71 11.29 -1.04
C ALA A 63 7.37 11.49 0.44
N THR A 64 7.27 12.75 0.89
CA THR A 64 6.88 13.05 2.28
C THR A 64 5.41 12.71 2.52
N ALA A 65 4.53 13.03 1.57
CA ALA A 65 3.11 12.67 1.64
C ALA A 65 2.93 11.15 1.72
N TYR A 66 3.66 10.39 0.89
CA TYR A 66 3.66 8.93 0.93
C TYR A 66 4.03 8.40 2.31
N LEU A 67 5.14 8.86 2.90
CA LEU A 67 5.53 8.46 4.24
C LEU A 67 4.48 8.84 5.28
N ALA A 68 3.97 10.07 5.25
CA ALA A 68 2.96 10.53 6.21
C ALA A 68 1.68 9.69 6.15
N LEU A 69 1.20 9.37 4.94
CA LEU A 69 0.03 8.52 4.73
C LEU A 69 0.28 7.08 5.23
N ARG A 70 1.48 6.52 4.99
CA ARG A 70 1.85 5.19 5.50
C ARG A 70 1.95 5.14 7.03
N LEU A 71 2.38 6.22 7.67
CA LEU A 71 2.34 6.35 9.12
C LEU A 71 0.91 6.47 9.65
N GLY A 72 0.04 7.24 8.96
CA GLY A 72 -1.38 7.32 9.29
C GLY A 72 -2.09 5.97 9.16
N GLU A 73 -1.84 5.24 8.08
CA GLU A 73 -2.34 3.88 7.86
C GLU A 73 -1.92 2.93 8.98
N CYS A 74 -0.64 2.98 9.38
CA CYS A 74 -0.12 2.20 10.50
C CYS A 74 -0.88 2.50 11.80
N LEU A 75 -1.14 3.78 12.10
CA LEU A 75 -1.91 4.14 13.29
C LEU A 75 -3.35 3.60 13.24
N VAL A 76 -4.00 3.68 12.08
CA VAL A 76 -5.34 3.11 11.89
C VAL A 76 -5.33 1.60 12.07
N LEU A 77 -4.36 0.89 11.50
CA LEU A 77 -4.23 -0.56 11.61
C LEU A 77 -3.93 -1.01 13.05
N LEU A 78 -3.09 -0.27 13.78
CA LEU A 78 -2.85 -0.53 15.21
C LEU A 78 -4.09 -0.26 16.06
N ALA A 79 -4.84 0.80 15.76
CA ALA A 79 -6.09 1.09 16.44
C ALA A 79 -7.16 0.02 16.16
N ALA A 80 -7.26 -0.45 14.91
CA ALA A 80 -8.13 -1.56 14.53
C ALA A 80 -7.72 -2.88 15.21
N ALA A 81 -6.42 -3.17 15.31
CA ALA A 81 -5.90 -4.34 16.03
C ALA A 81 -6.19 -4.29 17.54
N ALA A 82 -6.40 -3.10 18.10
CA ALA A 82 -6.79 -2.87 19.49
C ALA A 82 -8.31 -2.71 19.67
N ASP A 83 -9.11 -3.04 18.65
CA ASP A 83 -10.57 -2.90 18.62
C ASP A 83 -11.09 -1.45 18.84
N LEU A 84 -10.24 -0.44 18.62
CA LEU A 84 -10.58 0.99 18.77
C LEU A 84 -11.21 1.59 17.51
N VAL A 85 -10.97 0.99 16.35
CA VAL A 85 -11.51 1.39 15.05
C VAL A 85 -12.19 0.19 14.42
N THR A 86 -13.37 0.40 13.85
CA THR A 86 -14.15 -0.63 13.17
C THR A 86 -14.26 -0.35 11.68
N GLY A 87 -14.29 -1.42 10.89
CA GLY A 87 -14.41 -1.36 9.44
C GLY A 87 -13.10 -0.99 8.72
N PRO A 88 -12.92 -1.45 7.47
CA PRO A 88 -11.67 -1.25 6.73
C PRO A 88 -11.60 0.07 5.95
N LEU A 89 -12.69 0.86 5.94
CA LEU A 89 -12.80 2.07 5.10
C LEU A 89 -11.65 3.05 5.28
N LEU A 90 -11.25 3.33 6.52
CA LEU A 90 -10.13 4.24 6.80
C LEU A 90 -8.81 3.65 6.30
N VAL A 91 -8.60 2.36 6.46
CA VAL A 91 -7.42 1.67 5.92
C VAL A 91 -7.39 1.85 4.41
N TYR A 92 -8.47 1.54 3.70
CA TYR A 92 -8.55 1.70 2.25
C TYR A 92 -8.33 3.13 1.76
N ALA A 93 -8.84 4.13 2.48
CA ALA A 93 -8.59 5.53 2.15
C ALA A 93 -7.10 5.90 2.27
N PHE A 94 -6.43 5.48 3.35
CA PHE A 94 -5.00 5.70 3.52
C PHE A 94 -4.17 4.91 2.51
N THR A 95 -4.46 3.62 2.29
CA THR A 95 -3.78 2.77 1.30
C THR A 95 -3.90 3.36 -0.10
N GLY A 96 -5.13 3.76 -0.50
CA GLY A 96 -5.40 4.37 -1.79
C GLY A 96 -4.65 5.69 -1.98
N ALA A 97 -4.68 6.57 -0.99
CA ALA A 97 -3.97 7.85 -1.07
C ALA A 97 -2.44 7.66 -1.11
N ALA A 98 -1.89 6.80 -0.25
CA ALA A 98 -0.47 6.49 -0.21
C ALA A 98 -0.01 5.86 -1.52
N GLY A 99 -0.73 4.83 -1.97
CA GLY A 99 -0.44 4.14 -3.21
C GLY A 99 -0.48 5.06 -4.42
N LEU A 100 -1.45 5.98 -4.49
CA LEU A 100 -1.53 6.96 -5.57
C LEU A 100 -0.33 7.91 -5.55
N ALA A 101 0.06 8.42 -4.37
CA ALA A 101 1.26 9.25 -4.24
C ALA A 101 2.52 8.51 -4.72
N LEU A 102 2.70 7.25 -4.31
CA LEU A 102 3.79 6.39 -4.78
C LEU A 102 3.75 6.21 -6.30
N ALA A 103 2.60 5.81 -6.85
CA ALA A 103 2.45 5.52 -8.26
C ALA A 103 2.73 6.73 -9.15
N ILE A 104 2.31 7.93 -8.74
CA ILE A 104 2.64 9.17 -9.44
C ILE A 104 4.15 9.41 -9.48
N VAL A 105 4.86 9.22 -8.37
CA VAL A 105 6.34 9.33 -8.37
C VAL A 105 6.96 8.28 -9.27
N LEU A 106 6.46 7.05 -9.27
CA LEU A 106 7.00 5.98 -10.12
C LEU A 106 6.80 6.27 -11.62
N VAL A 107 5.67 6.87 -12.01
CA VAL A 107 5.42 7.30 -13.40
C VAL A 107 6.41 8.37 -13.84
N THR A 108 6.70 9.36 -12.99
CA THR A 108 7.57 10.49 -13.35
C THR A 108 9.07 10.15 -13.25
N SER A 109 9.46 9.32 -12.28
CA SER A 109 10.85 8.94 -12.02
C SER A 109 11.38 7.80 -12.89
N ARG A 110 10.49 6.98 -13.48
CA ARG A 110 10.86 5.77 -14.25
C ARG A 110 11.73 4.77 -13.49
N LEU A 111 11.60 4.75 -12.15
CA LEU A 111 12.27 3.76 -11.29
C LEU A 111 11.81 2.31 -11.56
N VAL A 112 10.64 2.16 -12.17
CA VAL A 112 10.03 0.89 -12.59
C VAL A 112 9.45 1.03 -14.01
N PRO A 113 9.10 -0.06 -14.71
CA PRO A 113 8.44 -0.01 -16.01
C PRO A 113 7.15 0.83 -15.98
N LEU A 114 6.94 1.65 -17.01
CA LEU A 114 5.80 2.56 -17.09
C LEU A 114 4.45 1.85 -16.95
N LEU A 115 4.28 0.69 -17.60
CA LEU A 115 3.05 -0.09 -17.53
C LEU A 115 2.69 -0.46 -16.09
N LEU A 116 3.69 -0.82 -15.28
CA LEU A 116 3.49 -1.15 -13.88
C LEU A 116 3.14 0.10 -13.06
N ALA A 117 3.82 1.22 -13.31
CA ALA A 117 3.51 2.47 -12.61
C ALA A 117 2.09 2.97 -12.92
N VAL A 118 1.66 2.88 -14.19
CA VAL A 118 0.29 3.22 -14.62
C VAL A 118 -0.75 2.28 -14.01
N LEU A 119 -0.46 0.98 -13.92
CA LEU A 119 -1.32 0.02 -13.21
C LEU A 119 -1.52 0.46 -11.75
N GLY A 120 -0.46 0.93 -11.07
CA GLY A 120 -0.55 1.48 -9.73
C GLY A 120 -1.47 2.70 -9.65
N VAL A 121 -1.34 3.65 -10.58
CA VAL A 121 -2.23 4.84 -10.63
C VAL A 121 -3.70 4.41 -10.78
N ILE A 122 -3.98 3.53 -11.74
CA ILE A 122 -5.34 3.02 -11.99
C ILE A 122 -5.85 2.29 -10.76
N GLY A 123 -5.05 1.42 -10.16
CA GLY A 123 -5.43 0.62 -9.00
C GLY A 123 -5.77 1.46 -7.78
N TYR A 124 -4.90 2.38 -7.41
CA TYR A 124 -5.13 3.20 -6.22
C TYR A 124 -6.20 4.27 -6.42
N LEU A 125 -6.37 4.79 -7.64
CA LEU A 125 -7.51 5.64 -7.97
C LEU A 125 -8.83 4.85 -7.90
N SER A 126 -8.84 3.63 -8.43
CA SER A 126 -10.02 2.74 -8.35
C SER A 126 -10.38 2.43 -6.90
N LEU A 127 -9.40 2.13 -6.05
CA LEU A 127 -9.61 1.90 -4.63
C LEU A 127 -10.19 3.12 -3.92
N LEU A 128 -9.68 4.33 -4.19
CA LEU A 128 -10.21 5.56 -3.62
C LEU A 128 -11.66 5.83 -4.06
N VAL A 129 -11.97 5.60 -5.34
CA VAL A 129 -13.35 5.69 -5.83
C VAL A 129 -14.24 4.68 -5.11
N GLY A 130 -13.79 3.42 -4.99
CA GLY A 130 -14.51 2.39 -4.23
C GLY A 130 -14.76 2.80 -2.78
N ALA A 131 -13.76 3.39 -2.12
CA ALA A 131 -13.90 3.85 -0.73
C ALA A 131 -14.91 5.00 -0.59
N VAL A 132 -14.96 5.92 -1.55
CA VAL A 132 -15.98 6.97 -1.58
C VAL A 132 -17.38 6.37 -1.80
N LEU A 133 -17.52 5.40 -2.71
CA LEU A 133 -18.80 4.75 -2.95
C LEU A 133 -19.28 3.95 -1.73
N ASP A 134 -18.37 3.29 -1.02
CA ASP A 134 -18.65 2.57 0.22
C ASP A 134 -19.05 3.53 1.35
N LEU A 135 -18.35 4.64 1.51
CA LEU A 135 -18.73 5.71 2.43
C LEU A 135 -20.15 6.25 2.16
N LEU A 136 -20.55 6.33 0.89
CA LEU A 136 -21.89 6.76 0.47
C LEU A 136 -22.93 5.64 0.53
N ASN A 137 -22.56 4.43 0.99
CA ASN A 137 -23.40 3.22 0.99
C ASN A 137 -23.95 2.84 -0.40
N LEU A 138 -23.23 3.20 -1.47
CA LEU A 138 -23.59 2.90 -2.86
C LEU A 138 -23.02 1.56 -3.35
N SER A 139 -21.93 1.08 -2.73
CA SER A 139 -21.32 -0.23 -3.00
C SER A 139 -20.47 -0.67 -1.81
N SER A 140 -20.43 -1.95 -1.47
CA SER A 140 -19.53 -2.47 -0.41
C SER A 140 -18.18 -2.88 -0.99
N LEU A 141 -17.05 -2.43 -0.43
CA LEU A 141 -15.72 -2.91 -0.82
C LEU A 141 -15.46 -4.36 -0.36
N ASP A 142 -16.14 -4.79 0.70
CA ASP A 142 -15.97 -6.11 1.32
C ASP A 142 -16.80 -7.20 0.64
N SER A 143 -17.74 -6.83 -0.24
CA SER A 143 -18.65 -7.80 -0.85
C SER A 143 -19.18 -7.38 -2.22
N GLY A 144 -19.56 -8.38 -3.02
CA GLY A 144 -20.23 -8.16 -4.30
C GLY A 144 -19.34 -7.42 -5.33
N PRO A 145 -19.91 -6.51 -6.15
CA PRO A 145 -19.18 -5.88 -7.24
C PRO A 145 -18.12 -4.87 -6.77
N GLY A 146 -18.19 -4.38 -5.52
CA GLY A 146 -17.22 -3.41 -5.02
C GLY A 146 -15.80 -3.98 -4.84
N ILE A 147 -15.68 -5.30 -4.72
CA ILE A 147 -14.40 -6.02 -4.74
C ILE A 147 -13.55 -5.66 -5.98
N ALA A 148 -14.19 -5.38 -7.12
CA ALA A 148 -13.50 -5.04 -8.35
C ALA A 148 -12.64 -3.77 -8.23
N PHE A 149 -12.97 -2.85 -7.30
CA PHE A 149 -12.25 -1.59 -7.14
C PHE A 149 -10.83 -1.76 -6.58
N TYR A 150 -10.56 -2.81 -5.78
CA TYR A 150 -9.21 -3.04 -5.26
C TYR A 150 -8.36 -3.97 -6.15
N VAL A 151 -8.96 -4.69 -7.11
CA VAL A 151 -8.25 -5.67 -7.96
C VAL A 151 -7.03 -5.08 -8.68
N PRO A 152 -7.10 -3.93 -9.38
CA PRO A 152 -5.92 -3.43 -10.10
C PRO A 152 -4.83 -2.95 -9.13
N GLY A 153 -5.22 -2.47 -7.93
CA GLY A 153 -4.29 -2.13 -6.86
C GLY A 153 -3.59 -3.37 -6.30
N GLY A 154 -4.34 -4.44 -6.02
CA GLY A 154 -3.77 -5.72 -5.57
C GLY A 154 -2.81 -6.32 -6.59
N LEU A 155 -3.12 -6.23 -7.90
CA LEU A 155 -2.20 -6.64 -8.96
C LEU A 155 -0.90 -5.85 -8.95
N PHE A 156 -0.98 -4.53 -8.74
CA PHE A 156 0.21 -3.68 -8.58
C PHE A 156 1.04 -4.08 -7.36
N GLU A 157 0.39 -4.31 -6.22
CA GLU A 157 1.04 -4.69 -4.96
C GLU A 157 1.72 -6.05 -5.00
N LEU A 158 1.30 -6.95 -5.90
CA LEU A 158 2.00 -8.21 -6.15
C LEU A 158 3.11 -8.07 -7.19
N ALA A 159 2.86 -7.31 -8.27
CA ALA A 159 3.81 -7.17 -9.37
C ALA A 159 5.03 -6.32 -9.01
N LEU A 160 4.84 -5.22 -8.27
CA LEU A 160 5.92 -4.34 -7.82
C LEU A 160 6.99 -5.05 -6.98
N PRO A 161 6.67 -5.73 -5.87
CA PRO A 161 7.69 -6.39 -5.07
C PRO A 161 8.40 -7.51 -5.84
N VAL A 162 7.69 -8.27 -6.68
CA VAL A 162 8.33 -9.31 -7.53
C VAL A 162 9.37 -8.68 -8.47
N LEU A 163 9.03 -7.56 -9.11
CA LEU A 163 9.98 -6.81 -9.93
C LEU A 163 11.19 -6.34 -9.10
N LEU A 164 10.95 -5.80 -7.89
CA LEU A 164 12.02 -5.31 -7.02
C LEU A 164 12.95 -6.42 -6.53
N LEU A 165 12.44 -7.64 -6.32
CA LEU A 165 13.28 -8.80 -6.00
C LEU A 165 14.16 -9.22 -7.17
N VAL A 166 13.61 -9.24 -8.39
CA VAL A 166 14.32 -9.73 -9.58
C VAL A 166 15.31 -8.68 -10.11
N ARG A 167 14.91 -7.41 -10.18
CA ARG A 167 15.66 -6.35 -10.86
C ARG A 167 16.06 -5.18 -9.96
N GLY A 168 15.36 -4.97 -8.85
CA GLY A 168 15.51 -3.75 -8.05
C GLY A 168 14.96 -2.50 -8.75
N PHE A 169 15.30 -1.33 -8.21
CA PHE A 169 14.99 -0.05 -8.84
C PHE A 169 15.93 0.21 -10.03
N ALA A 170 15.38 0.78 -11.10
CA ALA A 170 16.20 1.31 -12.18
C ALA A 170 17.04 2.50 -11.66
N THR A 171 18.29 2.59 -12.11
CA THR A 171 19.08 3.82 -11.95
C THR A 171 18.57 4.87 -12.93
N PRO A 172 18.27 6.11 -12.48
CA PRO A 172 18.02 7.22 -13.38
C PRO A 172 19.24 7.38 -14.29
N ARG A 173 19.02 7.53 -15.60
CA ARG A 173 20.07 7.92 -16.55
C ARG A 173 20.35 9.41 -16.42
#